data_AF-A0A7V2QIB3-F1
#
_entry.id   AF-A0A7V2QIB3-F1
#
_cell.length_a   1.000
_cell.length_b   1.000
_cell.length_c   1.000
_cell.angle_alpha   90.00
_cell.angle_beta   90.00
_cell.angle_gamma   90.00
#
_symmetry.space_group_name_H-M   'P 1'
#
loop_
_entity.id
_entity.type
_entity.pdbx_description
1 polymer ?
#
loop_
_entity_poly.entity_id
_entity_poly.type
_entity_poly.pdbx_seq_one_letter_code
_entity_poly.pdbx_strand_id
1 'polypeptide(L)'
;MQRLFDLLILTANGLLVVLYWLWSHLPVALTWPLAAGVVVLLDGDVSRRAGHRPRRYGRGRVQRESVTAYLSTPLLALLWTVVGLAAPPPIPLIGLAMWACLLLVPLTIPMEREHLLSRLKWMLATYAAAVGAFLLLLKTQLSPAALAAWSRSLGRPGAGAGLEAAVVSSVVPYAALMLWVVGPLMYFGYVAQRFAVHAKTRVSPWATVEERIRRLRGRGEVD
;
A
#
# COMPACT_ATOMS: atom_id res chain seq x y z
N MET A 1 -26.01 40.88 19.74
CA MET A 1 -25.18 40.05 20.63
C MET A 1 -25.44 38.56 20.42
N GLN A 2 -26.70 38.09 20.50
CA GLN A 2 -27.09 36.69 20.22
C GLN A 2 -26.49 36.12 18.91
N ARG A 3 -26.68 36.80 17.77
CA ARG A 3 -26.20 36.34 16.45
C ARG A 3 -24.68 36.19 16.34
N LEU A 4 -23.91 36.98 17.10
CA LEU A 4 -22.44 36.89 17.15
C LEU A 4 -22.01 35.65 17.94
N PHE A 5 -22.70 35.36 19.04
CA PHE A 5 -22.51 34.13 19.80
C PHE A 5 -22.89 32.89 18.98
N ASP A 6 -24.02 32.92 18.28
CA ASP A 6 -24.46 31.80 17.42
C ASP A 6 -23.45 31.52 16.30
N LEU A 7 -22.90 32.57 15.67
CA LEU A 7 -21.88 32.44 14.63
C LEU A 7 -20.55 31.90 15.19
N LEU A 8 -20.16 32.32 16.39
CA LEU A 8 -18.97 31.81 17.07
C LEU A 8 -19.14 30.32 17.46
N ILE A 9 -20.30 29.94 17.96
CA ILE A 9 -20.63 28.54 18.29
C ILE A 9 -20.62 27.68 17.02
N LEU A 10 -21.23 28.15 15.92
CA LEU A 10 -21.27 27.41 14.66
C LEU A 10 -19.87 27.20 14.07
N THR A 11 -19.04 28.23 14.09
CA THR A 11 -17.65 28.16 13.59
C THR A 11 -16.78 27.26 14.46
N ALA A 12 -16.89 27.36 15.79
CA ALA A 12 -16.19 26.48 16.72
C ALA A 12 -16.62 25.02 16.54
N ASN A 13 -17.92 24.75 16.43
CA ASN A 13 -18.43 23.41 16.19
C ASN A 13 -18.00 22.85 14.84
N GLY A 14 -18.04 23.67 13.78
CA GLY A 14 -17.55 23.28 12.46
C GLY A 14 -16.06 22.94 12.48
N LEU A 15 -15.24 23.75 13.16
CA LEU A 15 -13.82 23.49 13.34
C LEU A 15 -13.57 22.19 14.12
N LEU A 16 -14.29 21.97 15.22
CA LEU A 16 -14.18 20.75 16.01
C LEU A 16 -14.55 19.51 15.18
N VAL A 17 -15.62 19.56 14.39
CA VAL A 17 -16.01 18.45 13.50
C VAL A 17 -14.89 18.11 12.52
N VAL A 18 -14.27 19.12 11.90
CA VAL A 18 -13.15 18.93 10.98
C VAL A 18 -11.93 18.34 11.71
N LEU A 19 -11.60 18.85 12.90
CA LEU A 19 -10.47 18.34 13.69
C LEU A 19 -10.69 16.89 14.14
N TYR A 20 -11.88 16.55 14.60
CA TYR A 20 -12.22 15.17 14.99
C TYR A 20 -12.17 14.22 13.79
N TRP A 21 -12.70 14.64 12.64
CA TRP A 21 -12.64 13.86 11.42
C TRP A 21 -11.20 13.66 10.94
N LEU A 22 -10.38 14.72 10.99
CA LEU A 22 -8.96 14.61 10.63
C LEU A 22 -8.21 13.69 11.58
N TRP A 23 -8.52 13.74 12.87
CA TRP A 23 -7.94 12.85 13.88
C TRP A 23 -8.35 11.39 13.64
N SER A 24 -9.62 11.11 13.32
CA SER A 24 -10.08 9.75 13.04
C SER A 24 -9.48 9.16 11.75
N HIS A 25 -9.10 10.00 10.80
CA HIS A 25 -8.47 9.60 9.54
C HIS A 25 -6.98 9.92 9.46
N LEU A 26 -6.34 10.24 10.59
CA LEU A 26 -4.92 10.60 10.66
C LEU A 26 -4.01 9.57 9.99
N PRO A 27 -4.21 8.24 10.16
CA PRO A 27 -3.35 7.26 9.49
C PRO A 27 -3.41 7.34 7.96
N VAL A 28 -4.57 7.65 7.39
CA VAL A 28 -4.75 7.81 5.94
C VAL A 28 -4.11 9.12 5.48
N ALA A 29 -4.32 10.21 6.23
CA ALA A 29 -3.71 11.50 5.93
C ALA A 29 -2.18 11.42 5.89
N LEU A 30 -1.57 10.70 6.85
CA LEU A 30 -0.12 10.51 6.94
C LEU A 30 0.46 9.64 5.81
N THR A 31 -0.36 8.91 5.04
CA THR A 31 0.15 8.17 3.87
C THR A 31 0.57 9.08 2.73
N TRP A 32 -0.01 10.28 2.60
CA TRP A 32 0.33 11.24 1.55
C TRP A 32 1.76 11.79 1.66
N PRO A 33 2.24 12.27 2.82
CA PRO A 33 3.65 12.67 2.93
C PRO A 33 4.61 11.48 2.75
N LEU A 34 4.24 10.26 3.15
CA LEU A 34 5.05 9.07 2.90
C LEU A 34 5.11 8.73 1.40
N ALA A 35 3.97 8.79 0.70
CA ALA A 35 3.89 8.58 -0.74
C ALA A 35 4.68 9.65 -1.51
N ALA A 36 4.58 10.92 -1.10
CA ALA A 36 5.39 12.00 -1.64
C ALA A 36 6.89 11.72 -1.43
N GLY A 37 7.28 11.24 -0.25
CA GLY A 37 8.65 10.80 0.03
C GLY A 37 9.12 9.68 -0.92
N VAL A 38 8.27 8.69 -1.21
CA VAL A 38 8.60 7.60 -2.16
C VAL A 38 8.80 8.16 -3.58
N VAL A 39 7.91 9.06 -4.03
CA VAL A 39 8.02 9.67 -5.36
C VAL A 39 9.31 10.50 -5.50
N VAL A 40 9.59 11.36 -4.53
CA VAL A 40 10.73 12.29 -4.58
C VAL A 40 12.06 11.58 -4.39
N LEU A 41 12.15 10.64 -3.44
CA LEU A 41 13.42 10.04 -3.03
C LEU A 41 13.74 8.73 -3.74
N LEU A 42 12.75 7.99 -4.23
CA LEU A 42 12.96 6.62 -4.73
C LEU A 42 12.58 6.46 -6.21
N ASP A 43 11.39 6.90 -6.61
CA ASP A 43 10.89 6.66 -7.98
C ASP A 43 11.74 7.40 -9.04
N GLY A 44 12.21 8.61 -8.73
CA GLY A 44 13.11 9.36 -9.63
C GLY A 44 14.46 8.66 -9.84
N ASP A 45 15.04 8.08 -8.79
CA ASP A 45 16.32 7.36 -8.87
C ASP A 45 16.22 6.07 -9.67
N VAL A 46 15.13 5.31 -9.50
CA VAL A 46 14.88 4.08 -10.25
C VAL A 46 14.63 4.39 -11.73
N SER A 47 13.84 5.42 -12.03
CA SER A 47 13.54 5.84 -13.40
C SER A 47 14.79 6.27 -14.16
N ARG A 48 15.68 7.03 -13.52
CA ARG A 48 16.98 7.44 -14.09
C ARG A 48 17.89 6.26 -14.42
N ARG A 49 17.93 5.25 -13.54
CA ARG A 49 18.76 4.04 -13.74
C ARG A 49 18.21 3.10 -14.81
N ALA A 50 16.90 2.91 -14.88
CA ALA A 50 16.26 2.11 -15.93
C ALA A 50 16.46 2.70 -17.34
N GLY A 51 16.60 4.04 -17.45
CA GLY A 51 16.96 4.72 -18.70
C GLY A 51 18.45 4.60 -19.08
N HIS A 52 19.33 4.28 -18.13
CA HIS A 52 20.77 4.21 -18.31
C HIS A 52 21.23 2.81 -18.75
N ARG A 53 20.89 2.44 -20.00
CA ARG A 53 21.52 1.26 -20.64
C ARG A 53 22.77 1.74 -21.41
N PRO A 54 23.99 1.29 -21.05
CA PRO A 54 25.20 1.74 -21.74
C PRO A 54 25.14 1.33 -23.22
N ARG A 55 25.30 2.31 -24.10
CA ARG A 55 25.30 2.11 -25.56
C ARG A 55 26.51 1.28 -25.95
N ARG A 56 26.29 0.09 -26.52
CA ARG A 56 27.36 -0.63 -27.21
C ARG A 56 27.53 0.03 -28.59
N TYR A 57 28.65 0.73 -28.80
CA TYR A 57 29.02 1.38 -30.08
C TYR A 57 28.05 2.48 -30.59
N GLY A 58 27.40 3.23 -29.71
CA GLY A 58 26.58 4.39 -30.11
C GLY A 58 25.27 4.08 -30.84
N ARG A 59 24.93 2.81 -31.11
CA ARG A 59 23.66 2.39 -31.71
C ARG A 59 22.61 2.07 -30.64
N GLY A 60 21.45 2.75 -30.72
CA GLY A 60 20.27 2.49 -29.89
C GLY A 60 19.46 3.75 -29.55
N ARG A 61 18.13 3.66 -29.55
CA ARG A 61 17.26 4.75 -29.08
C ARG A 61 17.52 4.97 -27.59
N VAL A 62 17.61 6.23 -27.16
CA VAL A 62 17.61 6.57 -25.74
C VAL A 62 16.29 6.05 -25.17
N GLN A 63 16.35 5.06 -24.27
CA GLN A 63 15.19 4.63 -23.52
C GLN A 63 14.81 5.81 -22.63
N ARG A 64 13.79 6.58 -23.04
CA ARG A 64 13.24 7.66 -22.21
C ARG A 64 12.69 7.04 -20.93
N GLU A 65 12.82 7.77 -19.83
CA GLU A 65 12.26 7.38 -18.55
C GLU A 65 10.79 6.98 -18.71
N SER A 66 10.40 5.84 -18.11
CA SER A 66 9.03 5.36 -18.22
C SER A 66 8.11 6.17 -17.31
N VAL A 67 7.07 6.78 -17.88
CA VAL A 67 6.02 7.51 -17.14
C VAL A 67 5.32 6.61 -16.12
N THR A 68 5.28 5.30 -16.36
CA THR A 68 4.65 4.32 -15.45
C THR A 68 5.31 4.26 -14.07
N ALA A 69 6.62 4.54 -13.97
CA ALA A 69 7.33 4.55 -12.70
C ALA A 69 6.81 5.67 -11.79
N TYR A 70 6.60 6.87 -12.35
CA TYR A 70 6.09 8.04 -11.64
C TYR A 70 4.60 7.95 -11.27
N LEU A 71 3.78 7.29 -12.09
CA LEU A 71 2.34 7.17 -11.83
C LEU A 71 1.99 6.06 -10.83
N SER A 72 2.85 5.05 -10.66
CA SER A 72 2.55 3.89 -9.81
C SER A 72 2.25 4.24 -8.34
N THR A 73 3.07 5.09 -7.73
CA THR A 73 2.94 5.52 -6.32
C THR A 73 1.71 6.39 -6.07
N PRO A 74 1.44 7.46 -6.83
CA PRO A 74 0.26 8.28 -6.61
C PRO A 74 -1.03 7.49 -6.88
N LEU A 75 -1.05 6.59 -7.88
CA LEU A 75 -2.21 5.71 -8.11
C LEU A 75 -2.43 4.76 -6.92
N LEU A 76 -1.36 4.21 -6.35
CA LEU A 76 -1.44 3.38 -5.15
C LEU A 76 -1.91 4.18 -3.93
N ALA A 77 -1.44 5.41 -3.76
CA ALA A 77 -1.88 6.30 -2.67
C ALA A 77 -3.36 6.68 -2.81
N LEU A 78 -3.82 6.96 -4.04
CA LEU A 78 -5.23 7.20 -4.34
C LEU A 78 -6.09 5.97 -4.03
N LEU A 79 -5.69 4.80 -4.52
CA LEU A 79 -6.37 3.53 -4.22
C LEU A 79 -6.45 3.29 -2.70
N TRP A 80 -5.33 3.45 -2.00
CA TRP A 80 -5.29 3.31 -0.55
C TRP A 80 -6.16 4.34 0.16
N THR A 81 -6.21 5.58 -0.32
CA THR A 81 -7.05 6.64 0.28
C THR A 81 -8.52 6.27 0.20
N VAL A 82 -9.00 5.84 -0.98
CA VAL A 82 -10.40 5.44 -1.17
C VAL A 82 -10.79 4.32 -0.22
N VAL A 83 -9.95 3.30 -0.12
CA VAL A 83 -10.25 2.12 0.70
C VAL A 83 -10.04 2.41 2.19
N GLY A 84 -8.95 3.11 2.55
CA GLY A 84 -8.55 3.42 3.92
C GLY A 84 -9.48 4.39 4.63
N LEU A 85 -10.13 5.32 3.92
CA LEU A 85 -11.15 6.20 4.49
C LEU A 85 -12.40 5.43 4.95
N ALA A 86 -12.72 4.34 4.27
CA ALA A 86 -13.88 3.50 4.59
C ALA A 86 -13.53 2.31 5.51
N ALA A 87 -12.24 2.07 5.76
CA ALA A 87 -11.77 0.92 6.52
C ALA A 87 -11.84 1.16 8.04
N PRO A 88 -12.40 0.22 8.83
CA PRO A 88 -12.38 0.33 10.28
C PRO A 88 -10.97 0.08 10.86
N PRO A 89 -10.66 0.59 12.06
CA PRO A 89 -9.47 0.18 12.81
C PRO A 89 -9.43 -1.35 12.98
N PRO A 90 -8.24 -1.99 12.93
CA PRO A 90 -6.89 -1.41 12.87
C PRO A 90 -6.33 -1.19 11.45
N ILE A 91 -7.13 -1.42 10.40
CA ILE A 91 -6.65 -1.46 9.00
C ILE A 91 -5.90 -0.17 8.57
N PRO A 92 -6.40 1.05 8.87
CA PRO A 92 -5.67 2.27 8.51
C PRO A 92 -4.27 2.37 9.15
N LEU A 93 -4.10 1.89 10.39
CA LEU A 93 -2.81 1.90 11.09
C LEU A 93 -1.83 0.89 10.47
N ILE A 94 -2.32 -0.28 10.11
CA ILE A 94 -1.54 -1.30 9.40
C ILE A 94 -1.03 -0.73 8.07
N GLY A 95 -1.92 -0.13 7.27
CA GLY A 95 -1.50 0.44 5.99
C GLY A 95 -0.55 1.62 6.15
N LEU A 96 -0.70 2.46 7.17
CA LEU A 96 0.30 3.48 7.51
C LEU A 96 1.68 2.87 7.76
N ALA A 97 1.75 1.79 8.55
CA ALA A 97 3.01 1.09 8.82
C ALA A 97 3.60 0.47 7.53
N MET A 98 2.77 -0.08 6.64
CA MET A 98 3.22 -0.57 5.34
C MET A 98 3.75 0.55 4.45
N TRP A 99 3.09 1.71 4.40
CA TRP A 99 3.60 2.90 3.70
C TRP A 99 4.92 3.39 4.27
N ALA A 100 5.08 3.39 5.59
CA ALA A 100 6.34 3.75 6.24
C ALA A 100 7.46 2.77 5.83
N CYS A 101 7.21 1.47 5.81
CA CYS A 101 8.17 0.48 5.32
C CYS A 101 8.48 0.65 3.82
N LEU A 102 7.49 0.95 2.98
CA LEU A 102 7.69 1.20 1.55
C LEU A 102 8.68 2.34 1.30
N LEU A 103 8.69 3.36 2.18
CA LEU A 103 9.67 4.44 2.12
C LEU A 103 11.01 4.04 2.75
N LEU A 104 11.00 3.55 3.99
CA LEU A 104 12.21 3.39 4.80
C LEU A 104 13.07 2.20 4.34
N VAL A 105 12.47 1.07 3.96
CA VAL A 105 13.22 -0.14 3.63
C VAL A 105 14.12 0.05 2.40
N PRO A 106 13.64 0.59 1.26
CA PRO A 106 14.49 0.82 0.10
C PRO A 106 15.53 1.95 0.29
N LEU A 107 15.35 2.83 1.29
CA LEU A 107 16.36 3.80 1.71
C LEU A 107 17.50 3.12 2.48
N THR A 108 17.18 2.15 3.34
CA THR A 108 18.17 1.41 4.15
C THR A 108 18.95 0.35 3.36
N ILE A 109 18.37 -0.22 2.30
CA ILE A 109 19.00 -1.27 1.47
C ILE A 109 19.09 -0.76 0.01
N PRO A 110 20.00 0.18 -0.29
CA PRO A 110 20.07 0.83 -1.60
C PRO A 110 20.44 -0.14 -2.73
N MET A 111 21.11 -1.25 -2.40
CA MET A 111 21.59 -2.24 -3.37
C MET A 111 20.45 -2.97 -4.10
N GLU A 112 19.28 -3.10 -3.47
CA GLU A 112 18.13 -3.83 -4.01
C GLU A 112 16.90 -2.93 -4.17
N ARG A 113 17.12 -1.61 -4.14
CA ARG A 113 16.07 -0.59 -4.08
C ARG A 113 14.95 -0.79 -5.10
N GLU A 114 15.28 -1.04 -6.36
CA GLU A 114 14.30 -1.23 -7.44
C GLU A 114 13.40 -2.46 -7.19
N HIS A 115 14.03 -3.59 -6.83
CA HIS A 115 13.30 -4.82 -6.52
C HIS A 115 12.41 -4.64 -5.28
N LEU A 116 12.96 -4.06 -4.21
CA LEU A 116 12.22 -3.82 -2.97
C LEU A 116 11.03 -2.89 -3.21
N LEU A 117 11.24 -1.78 -3.91
CA LEU A 117 10.19 -0.81 -4.19
C LEU A 117 9.06 -1.43 -5.03
N SER A 118 9.40 -2.15 -6.12
CA SER A 118 8.40 -2.84 -6.93
C SER A 118 7.63 -3.89 -6.12
N ARG A 119 8.34 -4.73 -5.36
CA ARG A 119 7.73 -5.81 -4.57
C ARG A 119 6.82 -5.27 -3.47
N LEU A 120 7.27 -4.28 -2.71
CA LEU A 120 6.49 -3.68 -1.63
C LEU A 120 5.27 -2.92 -2.15
N LYS A 121 5.37 -2.22 -3.29
CA LYS A 121 4.21 -1.62 -3.96
C LYS A 121 3.16 -2.67 -4.34
N TRP A 122 3.59 -3.79 -4.93
CA TRP A 122 2.69 -4.88 -5.29
C TRP A 122 2.00 -5.50 -4.09
N MET A 123 2.74 -5.78 -3.02
CA MET A 123 2.15 -6.34 -1.79
C MET A 123 1.15 -5.36 -1.16
N LEU A 124 1.46 -4.07 -1.15
CA LEU A 124 0.55 -3.03 -0.65
C LEU A 124 -0.69 -2.86 -1.56
N ALA A 125 -0.53 -2.95 -2.87
CA ALA A 125 -1.64 -2.91 -3.83
C ALA A 125 -2.57 -4.11 -3.64
N THR A 126 -2.03 -5.32 -3.50
CA THR A 126 -2.81 -6.53 -3.19
C THR A 126 -3.54 -6.39 -1.86
N TYR A 127 -2.87 -5.85 -0.84
CA TYR A 127 -3.51 -5.59 0.45
C TYR A 127 -4.66 -4.58 0.33
N ALA A 128 -4.45 -3.46 -0.36
CA ALA A 128 -5.48 -2.44 -0.59
C ALA A 128 -6.69 -3.02 -1.35
N ALA A 129 -6.44 -3.84 -2.38
CA ALA A 129 -7.49 -4.53 -3.12
C ALA A 129 -8.26 -5.51 -2.23
N ALA A 130 -7.58 -6.28 -1.38
CA ALA A 130 -8.21 -7.21 -0.46
C ALA A 130 -9.07 -6.50 0.60
N VAL A 131 -8.61 -5.36 1.13
CA VAL A 131 -9.42 -4.51 2.01
C VAL A 131 -10.63 -3.97 1.26
N GLY A 132 -10.46 -3.50 0.03
CA GLY A 132 -11.57 -3.03 -0.82
C GLY A 132 -12.62 -4.12 -1.04
N ALA A 133 -12.19 -5.33 -1.39
CA ALA A 133 -13.07 -6.50 -1.55
C ALA A 133 -13.80 -6.87 -0.25
N PHE A 134 -13.13 -6.79 0.89
CA PHE A 134 -13.75 -7.01 2.20
C PHE A 134 -14.80 -5.95 2.53
N LEU A 135 -14.52 -4.67 2.27
CA LEU A 135 -15.51 -3.60 2.45
C LEU A 135 -16.72 -3.76 1.52
N LEU A 136 -16.49 -4.18 0.28
CA LEU A 136 -17.57 -4.53 -0.64
C LEU A 136 -18.40 -5.70 -0.09
N LEU A 137 -17.75 -6.75 0.41
CA LEU A 137 -18.44 -7.88 1.04
C LEU A 137 -19.32 -7.43 2.22
N LEU A 138 -18.82 -6.54 3.08
CA LEU A 138 -19.57 -6.04 4.24
C LEU A 138 -20.77 -5.16 3.86
N LYS A 139 -20.71 -4.49 2.71
CA LYS A 139 -21.75 -3.55 2.27
C LYS A 139 -22.74 -4.14 1.27
N THR A 140 -22.37 -5.24 0.61
CA THR A 140 -23.22 -5.87 -0.41
C THR A 140 -24.21 -6.80 0.28
N GLN A 141 -25.50 -6.55 0.06
CA GLN A 141 -26.58 -7.46 0.42
C GLN A 141 -27.20 -8.00 -0.87
N LEU A 142 -27.60 -9.27 -0.87
CA LEU A 142 -28.31 -9.85 -1.99
C LEU A 142 -29.64 -9.13 -2.22
N SER A 143 -29.99 -8.91 -3.49
CA SER A 143 -31.27 -8.30 -3.83
C SER A 143 -32.42 -9.20 -3.37
N PRO A 144 -33.60 -8.64 -3.04
CA PRO A 144 -34.77 -9.44 -2.67
C PRO A 144 -35.12 -10.50 -3.73
N ALA A 145 -34.91 -10.17 -5.02
CA ALA A 145 -35.09 -11.10 -6.13
C ALA A 145 -34.11 -12.29 -6.09
N ALA A 146 -32.84 -12.04 -5.77
CA ALA A 146 -31.83 -13.09 -5.62
C ALA A 146 -32.14 -13.98 -4.42
N LEU A 147 -32.54 -13.39 -3.29
CA LEU A 147 -32.97 -14.13 -2.10
C LEU A 147 -34.19 -15.02 -2.36
N ALA A 148 -35.16 -14.50 -3.12
CA ALA A 148 -36.32 -15.27 -3.54
C ALA A 148 -35.95 -16.39 -4.53
N ALA A 149 -35.00 -16.15 -5.44
CA ALA A 149 -34.49 -17.19 -6.34
C ALA A 149 -33.81 -18.34 -5.58
N TRP A 150 -32.97 -18.01 -4.60
CA TRP A 150 -32.34 -19.01 -3.72
C TRP A 150 -33.35 -19.74 -2.84
N SER A 151 -34.34 -19.03 -2.29
CA SER A 151 -35.40 -19.68 -1.50
C SER A 151 -36.22 -20.67 -2.33
N ARG A 152 -36.49 -20.34 -3.60
CA ARG A 152 -37.15 -21.24 -4.56
C ARG A 152 -36.28 -22.45 -4.90
N SER A 153 -34.99 -22.26 -5.18
CA SER A 153 -34.09 -23.38 -5.50
C SER A 153 -33.87 -24.33 -4.32
N LEU A 154 -33.90 -23.80 -3.09
CA LEU A 154 -33.79 -24.59 -1.86
C LEU A 154 -35.14 -25.16 -1.37
N GLY A 155 -36.24 -24.88 -2.06
CA GLY A 155 -37.57 -25.44 -1.74
C GLY A 155 -38.16 -25.00 -0.40
N ARG A 156 -37.62 -23.96 0.24
CA ARG A 156 -38.07 -23.49 1.57
C ARG A 156 -38.19 -21.96 1.61
N PRO A 157 -39.35 -21.40 2.01
CA PRO A 157 -39.51 -19.96 2.18
C PRO A 157 -38.49 -19.39 3.18
N GLY A 158 -37.82 -18.29 2.81
CA GLY A 158 -36.83 -17.62 3.65
C GLY A 158 -35.44 -18.29 3.72
N ALA A 159 -35.24 -19.45 3.08
CA ALA A 159 -33.96 -20.16 3.11
C ALA A 159 -32.81 -19.37 2.44
N GLY A 160 -33.13 -18.49 1.47
CA GLY A 160 -32.13 -17.64 0.83
C GLY A 160 -31.48 -16.64 1.80
N ALA A 161 -32.26 -16.02 2.69
CA ALA A 161 -31.74 -15.10 3.70
C ALA A 161 -30.91 -15.84 4.76
N GLY A 162 -31.35 -17.04 5.15
CA GLY A 162 -30.58 -17.92 6.04
C GLY A 162 -29.25 -18.35 5.42
N LEU A 163 -29.23 -18.67 4.13
CA LEU A 163 -28.01 -19.02 3.40
C LEU A 163 -27.03 -17.83 3.33
N GLU A 164 -27.52 -16.64 2.98
CA GLU A 164 -26.69 -15.43 2.96
C GLU A 164 -26.05 -15.18 4.32
N ALA A 165 -26.85 -15.19 5.39
CA ALA A 165 -26.35 -15.02 6.75
C ALA A 165 -25.32 -16.09 7.13
N ALA A 166 -25.53 -17.36 6.75
CA ALA A 166 -24.59 -18.45 7.02
C ALA A 166 -23.26 -18.26 6.26
N VAL A 167 -23.31 -17.86 4.99
CA VAL A 167 -22.11 -17.60 4.19
C VAL A 167 -21.35 -16.40 4.73
N VAL A 168 -22.03 -15.28 4.99
CA VAL A 168 -21.41 -14.06 5.52
C VAL A 168 -20.79 -14.32 6.89
N SER A 169 -21.53 -14.96 7.81
CA SER A 169 -21.02 -15.31 9.14
C SER A 169 -19.84 -16.28 9.11
N SER A 170 -19.77 -17.14 8.08
CA SER A 170 -18.63 -18.04 7.89
C SER A 170 -17.41 -17.32 7.30
N VAL A 171 -17.60 -16.45 6.29
CA VAL A 171 -16.48 -15.85 5.54
C VAL A 171 -15.87 -14.64 6.24
N VAL A 172 -16.68 -13.77 6.83
CA VAL A 172 -16.23 -12.49 7.40
C VAL A 172 -15.14 -12.66 8.46
N PRO A 173 -15.23 -13.58 9.44
CA PRO A 173 -14.18 -13.76 10.44
C PRO A 173 -12.82 -14.17 9.84
N TYR A 174 -12.82 -15.07 8.84
CA TYR A 174 -11.59 -15.47 8.17
C TYR A 174 -11.02 -14.34 7.31
N ALA A 175 -11.86 -13.60 6.60
CA ALA A 175 -11.42 -12.43 5.84
C ALA A 175 -10.80 -11.36 6.76
N ALA A 176 -11.40 -11.10 7.92
CA ALA A 176 -10.85 -10.20 8.94
C ALA A 176 -9.48 -10.71 9.44
N LEU A 177 -9.36 -11.99 9.79
CA LEU A 177 -8.08 -12.60 10.19
C LEU A 177 -7.00 -12.44 9.12
N MET A 178 -7.37 -12.67 7.86
CA MET A 178 -6.45 -12.51 6.73
C MET A 178 -5.96 -11.06 6.59
N LEU A 179 -6.84 -10.08 6.78
CA LEU A 179 -6.48 -8.66 6.65
C LEU A 179 -5.76 -8.07 7.86
N TRP A 180 -6.05 -8.57 9.06
CA TRP A 180 -5.48 -8.04 10.29
C TRP A 180 -4.17 -8.71 10.67
N VAL A 181 -4.00 -9.99 10.32
CA VAL A 181 -2.85 -10.80 10.76
C VAL A 181 -2.06 -11.30 9.57
N VAL A 182 -2.66 -12.08 8.67
CA VAL A 182 -1.90 -12.84 7.66
C VAL A 182 -1.26 -11.92 6.61
N GLY A 183 -2.04 -11.03 6.00
CA GLY A 183 -1.54 -10.06 5.01
C GLY A 183 -0.42 -9.17 5.56
N PRO A 184 -0.62 -8.55 6.74
CA PRO A 184 0.44 -7.77 7.41
C PRO A 184 1.66 -8.61 7.74
N LEU A 185 1.48 -9.84 8.27
CA LEU A 185 2.57 -10.76 8.57
C LEU A 185 3.37 -11.13 7.33
N MET A 186 2.72 -11.36 6.18
CA MET A 186 3.42 -11.60 4.91
C MET A 186 4.26 -10.39 4.49
N TYR A 187 3.72 -9.18 4.62
CA TYR A 187 4.41 -7.95 4.28
C TYR A 187 5.62 -7.70 5.18
N PHE A 188 5.42 -7.67 6.50
CA PHE A 188 6.48 -7.40 7.47
C PHE A 188 7.46 -8.57 7.59
N GLY A 189 7.01 -9.81 7.40
CA GLY A 189 7.86 -10.99 7.31
C GLY A 189 8.82 -10.92 6.13
N TYR A 190 8.33 -10.46 4.96
CA TYR A 190 9.20 -10.19 3.82
C TYR A 190 10.23 -9.10 4.15
N VAL A 191 9.82 -7.98 4.75
CA VAL A 191 10.74 -6.91 5.18
C VAL A 191 11.82 -7.43 6.14
N ALA A 192 11.41 -8.16 7.18
CA ALA A 192 12.31 -8.76 8.16
C ALA A 192 13.29 -9.74 7.52
N GLN A 193 12.81 -10.56 6.57
CA GLN A 193 13.65 -11.47 5.80
C GLN A 193 14.73 -10.71 5.01
N ARG A 194 14.40 -9.57 4.39
CA ARG A 194 15.40 -8.77 3.64
C ARG A 194 16.47 -8.19 4.54
N PHE A 195 16.10 -7.68 5.72
CA PHE A 195 17.09 -7.24 6.71
C PHE A 195 17.97 -8.39 7.20
N ALA A 196 17.40 -9.57 7.48
CA ALA A 196 18.17 -10.73 7.91
C ALA A 196 19.18 -11.21 6.85
N VAL A 197 18.79 -11.20 5.57
CA VAL A 197 19.70 -11.51 4.46
C VAL A 197 20.79 -10.46 4.36
N HIS A 198 20.45 -9.17 4.40
CA HIS A 198 21.43 -8.10 4.25
C HIS A 198 22.46 -8.10 5.40
N ALA A 199 22.01 -8.28 6.64
CA ALA A 199 22.88 -8.37 7.82
C ALA A 199 23.92 -9.51 7.71
N LYS A 200 23.51 -10.68 7.18
CA LYS A 200 24.41 -11.83 7.01
C LYS A 200 25.48 -11.61 5.93
N THR A 201 25.19 -10.78 4.93
CA THR A 201 26.12 -10.60 3.79
C THR A 201 27.35 -9.73 4.09
N ARG A 202 27.43 -9.05 5.26
CA ARG A 202 28.56 -8.18 5.71
C ARG A 202 29.06 -7.17 4.67
N VAL A 203 28.23 -6.85 3.68
CA VAL A 203 28.50 -5.81 2.70
C VAL A 203 28.25 -4.48 3.38
N SER A 204 29.09 -3.47 3.13
CA SER A 204 28.82 -2.11 3.60
C SER A 204 27.39 -1.72 3.20
N PRO A 205 26.50 -1.38 4.16
CA PRO A 205 25.06 -1.23 3.92
C PRO A 205 24.73 -0.12 2.92
N TRP A 206 25.67 0.77 2.68
CA TRP A 206 25.54 1.92 1.77
C TRP A 206 26.21 1.72 0.41
N ALA A 207 26.89 0.59 0.17
CA ALA A 207 27.54 0.37 -1.11
C ALA A 207 26.52 0.19 -2.22
N THR A 208 26.65 1.01 -3.25
CA THR A 208 25.82 0.90 -4.45
C THR A 208 26.33 -0.22 -5.36
N VAL A 209 25.47 -0.72 -6.25
CA VAL A 209 25.84 -1.73 -7.26
C VAL A 209 27.02 -1.25 -8.11
N GLU A 210 27.07 0.05 -8.42
CA GLU A 210 28.16 0.66 -9.19
C GLU A 210 29.50 0.61 -8.45
N GLU A 211 29.51 0.92 -7.15
CA GLU A 211 30.69 0.80 -6.30
C GLU A 211 31.19 -0.64 -6.20
N ARG A 212 30.28 -1.60 -6.14
CA ARG A 212 30.61 -3.02 -6.15
C ARG A 212 31.23 -3.43 -7.50
N ILE A 213 30.65 -3.01 -8.62
CA ILE A 213 31.21 -3.26 -9.94
C ILE A 213 32.58 -2.59 -10.10
N ARG A 214 32.75 -1.37 -9.59
CA ARG A 214 34.02 -0.63 -9.62
C ARG A 214 35.11 -1.35 -8.80
N ARG A 215 34.77 -1.81 -7.59
CA ARG A 215 35.68 -2.64 -6.76
C ARG A 215 36.03 -3.98 -7.41
N LEU A 216 35.11 -4.60 -8.14
CA LEU A 216 35.36 -5.85 -8.85
C LEU A 216 36.23 -5.62 -10.10
N ARG A 217 36.05 -4.49 -10.81
CA ARG A 217 36.91 -4.09 -11.94
C ARG A 217 38.35 -3.83 -11.51
N GLY A 218 38.54 -3.10 -10.40
CA GLY A 218 39.87 -2.80 -9.88
C GLY A 218 40.61 -3.97 -9.21
N ARG A 219 40.02 -5.17 -9.14
CA ARG A 219 40.70 -6.38 -8.64
C ARG A 219 41.43 -7.18 -9.73
N GLY A 220 41.37 -6.74 -10.98
CA GLY A 220 42.11 -7.34 -12.10
C GLY A 220 43.23 -6.45 -12.68
N GLU A 221 43.35 -5.21 -12.20
CA GLU A 221 44.40 -4.25 -12.57
C GLU A 221 45.20 -3.96 -11.29
N VAL A 222 46.08 -4.89 -10.94
CA VAL A 222 47.19 -4.62 -10.03
C VAL A 222 48.42 -4.63 -10.93
N ASP A 223 49.02 -3.46 -11.12
CA ASP A 223 50.38 -3.30 -11.66
C ASP A 223 51.39 -4.10 -10.82
#